data_AF-A0ABC8JDB1-F1
#
_entry.id   AF-A0ABC8JDB1-F1
#
_cell.length_a   1.000
_cell.length_b   1.000
_cell.length_c   1.000
_cell.angle_alpha   90.00
_cell.angle_beta   90.00
_cell.angle_gamma   90.00
#
_symmetry.space_group_name_H-M   'P 1'
#
loop_
_entity.id
_entity.type
_entity.pdbx_description
1 polymer ?
#
loop_
_entity_poly.entity_id
_entity_poly.type
_entity_poly.pdbx_seq_one_letter_code
_entity_poly.pdbx_strand_id
1 'polypeptide(L)'
;MSVSEIVIRQNGDGTTRRVRIRRRAPPPKPAEQLDPDYVDPVKEEEYERQVLESDGFDVDSCPLAYGGIFPYTLKDKYNYPYDTGLLSRLGLHCYNLQKGTNLELVAINKFNSELHGSSLEYITLEAIDTSNNFPYSFQTCVAKDIAPEEASFALHTEISRLKVPPACPRTTPERRWIDEAVDDFYKGKMPTWSTIDNLPKEQVYELQESDLQENQWIHLYAEFAFHFRWLGCGNRLKSYLPLEFKKVIIQTKESGEESPRMKLKANNAIFYMSFKGNGDPSRKDVEYQAIVRRTMDGMPGHIRLELDCLS
;
A
#
# COMPACT_ATOMS: atom_id res chain seq x y z
N MET A 1 23.17 -17.87 -51.25
CA MET A 1 22.98 -17.13 -52.52
C MET A 1 23.19 -18.12 -53.65
N SER A 2 22.13 -18.46 -54.40
CA SER A 2 22.25 -19.29 -55.61
C SER A 2 22.22 -18.37 -56.83
N VAL A 3 23.26 -18.45 -57.67
CA VAL A 3 23.37 -17.69 -58.92
C VAL A 3 23.15 -18.66 -60.07
N SER A 4 22.08 -18.48 -60.83
CA SER A 4 21.88 -19.16 -62.11
C SER A 4 22.05 -18.13 -63.22
N GLU A 5 22.83 -18.45 -64.24
CA GLU A 5 23.24 -17.55 -65.30
C GLU A 5 22.64 -17.98 -66.66
N ILE A 6 22.46 -16.98 -67.55
CA ILE A 6 22.38 -17.04 -69.03
C ILE A 6 20.96 -17.05 -69.67
N VAL A 7 20.70 -16.06 -70.57
CA VAL A 7 20.59 -16.23 -72.04
C VAL A 7 20.88 -14.87 -72.73
N ILE A 8 21.65 -14.94 -73.82
CA ILE A 8 22.11 -13.85 -74.69
C ILE A 8 21.15 -13.72 -75.89
N ARG A 9 20.82 -12.50 -76.31
CA ARG A 9 20.39 -12.21 -77.69
C ARG A 9 21.21 -11.05 -78.26
N GLN A 10 21.89 -11.32 -79.38
CA GLN A 10 22.57 -10.32 -80.19
C GLN A 10 21.56 -9.61 -81.09
N ASN A 11 21.68 -8.29 -81.24
CA ASN A 11 21.18 -7.56 -82.40
C ASN A 11 22.08 -6.34 -82.68
N GLY A 12 22.76 -6.37 -83.82
CA GLY A 12 22.96 -5.22 -84.72
C GLY A 12 23.98 -4.13 -84.39
N ASP A 13 24.36 -3.91 -83.13
CA ASP A 13 25.40 -2.94 -82.76
C ASP A 13 26.14 -3.49 -81.53
N GLY A 14 27.47 -3.42 -81.52
CA GLY A 14 28.39 -4.25 -80.74
C GLY A 14 28.42 -4.04 -79.22
N THR A 15 27.28 -3.78 -78.56
CA THR A 15 27.20 -3.65 -77.09
C THR A 15 26.43 -4.81 -76.44
N THR A 16 27.14 -5.61 -75.65
CA THR A 16 26.53 -6.67 -74.82
C THR A 16 25.98 -6.04 -73.53
N ARG A 17 24.66 -5.99 -73.35
CA ARG A 17 24.04 -5.54 -72.09
C ARG A 17 23.75 -6.75 -71.18
N ARG A 18 24.48 -6.87 -70.08
CA ARG A 18 24.18 -7.85 -69.00
C ARG A 18 23.02 -7.32 -68.16
N VAL A 19 21.84 -7.92 -68.27
CA VAL A 19 20.71 -7.65 -67.36
C VAL A 19 20.76 -8.65 -66.21
N ARG A 20 21.04 -8.15 -65.00
CA ARG A 20 21.08 -8.96 -63.77
C ARG A 20 19.68 -8.96 -63.15
N ILE A 21 18.87 -9.98 -63.41
CA ILE A 21 17.58 -10.13 -62.73
C ILE A 21 17.85 -10.61 -61.31
N ARG A 22 17.74 -9.71 -60.33
CA ARG A 22 17.70 -10.08 -58.91
C ARG A 22 16.32 -10.66 -58.62
N ARG A 23 16.22 -11.98 -58.43
CA ARG A 23 15.05 -12.56 -57.75
C ARG A 23 15.04 -11.99 -56.33
N ARG A 24 13.98 -11.25 -55.97
CA ARG A 24 13.72 -10.90 -54.56
C ARG A 24 13.61 -12.21 -53.79
N ALA A 25 14.31 -12.30 -52.67
CA ALA A 25 14.03 -13.34 -51.69
C ALA A 25 12.54 -13.26 -51.34
N PRO A 26 11.87 -14.41 -51.10
CA PRO A 26 10.51 -14.37 -50.57
C PRO A 26 10.52 -13.51 -49.30
N PRO A 27 9.47 -12.72 -49.06
CA PRO A 27 9.38 -11.94 -47.83
C PRO A 27 9.59 -12.90 -46.65
N PRO A 28 10.28 -12.46 -45.57
CA PRO A 28 10.30 -13.24 -44.35
C PRO A 28 8.86 -13.60 -44.00
N LYS A 29 8.63 -14.87 -43.61
CA LYS A 29 7.33 -15.28 -43.10
C LYS A 29 6.90 -14.23 -42.06
N PRO A 30 5.62 -13.81 -42.05
CA PRO A 30 5.13 -12.94 -40.98
C PRO A 30 5.57 -13.57 -39.66
N ALA A 31 6.21 -12.80 -38.78
CA ALA A 31 6.39 -13.24 -37.41
C ALA A 31 5.01 -13.67 -36.92
N GLU A 32 4.90 -14.88 -36.38
CA GLU A 32 3.69 -15.29 -35.68
C GLU A 32 3.35 -14.16 -34.72
N GLN A 33 2.20 -13.53 -34.95
CA GLN A 33 1.67 -12.55 -34.03
C GLN A 33 1.31 -13.37 -32.79
N LEU A 34 2.25 -13.44 -31.85
CA LEU A 34 1.99 -13.95 -30.52
C LEU A 34 0.79 -13.14 -30.01
N ASP A 35 -0.29 -13.86 -29.71
CA ASP A 35 -1.46 -13.28 -29.08
C ASP A 35 -0.99 -12.62 -27.78
N PRO A 36 -1.11 -11.28 -27.63
CA PRO A 36 -0.65 -10.58 -26.44
C PRO A 36 -1.36 -11.07 -25.16
N ASP A 37 -2.49 -11.78 -25.32
CA ASP A 37 -3.27 -12.32 -24.22
C ASP A 37 -2.94 -13.81 -23.94
N TYR A 38 -2.05 -14.42 -24.72
CA TYR A 38 -1.65 -15.81 -24.49
C TYR A 38 -0.74 -15.93 -23.27
N VAL A 39 -1.28 -16.54 -22.22
CA VAL A 39 -0.52 -17.02 -21.06
C VAL A 39 -0.36 -18.53 -21.18
N ASP A 40 0.85 -19.03 -20.93
CA ASP A 40 1.12 -20.46 -20.85
C ASP A 40 0.32 -21.05 -19.67
N PRO A 41 -0.61 -22.01 -19.89
CA PRO A 41 -1.45 -22.55 -18.83
C PRO A 41 -0.66 -23.13 -17.66
N VAL A 42 0.55 -23.66 -17.90
CA VAL A 42 1.42 -24.19 -16.84
C VAL A 42 1.93 -23.06 -15.94
N LYS A 43 2.22 -21.89 -16.52
CA LYS A 43 2.64 -20.71 -15.76
C LYS A 43 1.49 -20.07 -15.00
N GLU A 44 0.29 -20.10 -15.57
CA GLU A 44 -0.93 -19.64 -14.90
C GLU A 44 -1.26 -20.52 -13.69
N GLU A 45 -1.26 -21.85 -13.85
CA GLU A 45 -1.47 -22.80 -12.75
C GLU A 45 -0.42 -22.65 -11.63
N GLU A 46 0.85 -22.48 -12.01
CA GLU A 46 1.93 -22.21 -11.05
C GLU A 46 1.74 -20.87 -10.33
N TYR A 47 1.32 -19.82 -11.04
CA TYR A 47 1.01 -18.52 -10.44
C TYR A 47 -0.14 -18.63 -9.44
N GLU A 48 -1.27 -19.25 -9.82
CA GLU A 48 -2.42 -19.47 -8.94
C GLU A 48 -2.03 -20.26 -7.68
N ARG A 49 -1.22 -21.31 -7.86
CA ARG A 49 -0.66 -22.10 -6.75
C ARG A 49 0.16 -21.22 -5.80
N GLN A 50 1.07 -20.40 -6.33
CA GLN A 50 1.88 -19.47 -5.52
C GLN A 50 1.02 -18.46 -4.77
N VAL A 51 -0.01 -17.88 -5.42
CA VAL A 51 -0.94 -16.95 -4.78
C VAL A 51 -1.66 -17.63 -3.62
N LEU A 52 -2.22 -18.81 -3.85
CA LEU A 52 -2.97 -19.58 -2.84
C LEU A 52 -2.09 -20.00 -1.67
N GLU A 53 -0.91 -20.54 -1.94
CA GLU A 53 -0.01 -21.01 -0.88
C GLU A 53 0.57 -19.87 -0.06
N SER A 54 0.90 -18.75 -0.70
CA SER A 54 1.61 -17.64 -0.07
C SER A 54 0.74 -16.49 0.40
N ASP A 55 -0.57 -16.54 0.17
CA ASP A 55 -1.49 -15.41 0.35
C ASP A 55 -1.07 -14.17 -0.49
N GLY A 56 -0.42 -14.37 -1.63
CA GLY A 56 0.07 -13.31 -2.52
C GLY A 56 1.43 -12.70 -2.15
N PHE A 57 2.05 -13.10 -1.04
CA PHE A 57 3.34 -12.52 -0.59
C PHE A 57 4.57 -13.11 -1.30
N ASP A 58 4.51 -14.38 -1.70
CA ASP A 58 5.62 -15.11 -2.32
C ASP A 58 5.20 -15.58 -3.72
N VAL A 59 5.10 -14.62 -4.65
CA VAL A 59 4.63 -14.81 -6.03
C VAL A 59 5.66 -14.27 -7.02
N ASP A 60 5.93 -15.02 -8.08
CA ASP A 60 6.77 -14.64 -9.19
C ASP A 60 6.00 -13.83 -10.24
N SER A 61 6.71 -13.01 -11.02
CA SER A 61 6.08 -12.22 -12.07
C SER A 61 5.52 -13.14 -13.17
N CYS A 62 4.20 -13.10 -13.34
CA CYS A 62 3.48 -13.76 -14.42
C CYS A 62 2.87 -12.70 -15.35
N PRO A 63 3.09 -12.74 -16.67
CA PRO A 63 2.59 -11.74 -17.61
C PRO A 63 1.11 -11.99 -17.93
N LEU A 64 0.25 -11.82 -16.94
CA LEU A 64 -1.20 -11.96 -17.09
C LEU A 64 -1.77 -10.75 -17.83
N ALA A 65 -2.55 -11.01 -18.87
CA ALA A 65 -3.08 -10.00 -19.80
C ALA A 65 -4.01 -8.96 -19.14
N TYR A 66 -4.68 -9.35 -18.06
CA TYR A 66 -5.72 -8.56 -17.40
C TYR A 66 -5.38 -8.16 -15.95
N GLY A 67 -4.10 -8.17 -15.60
CA GLY A 67 -3.59 -7.79 -14.27
C GLY A 67 -3.03 -8.97 -13.48
N GLY A 68 -2.40 -8.69 -12.33
CA GLY A 68 -1.78 -9.69 -11.48
C GLY A 68 -0.90 -9.05 -10.41
N ILE A 69 -0.28 -9.90 -9.60
CA ILE A 69 0.64 -9.46 -8.55
C ILE A 69 2.02 -9.18 -9.16
N PHE A 70 2.49 -7.95 -9.01
CA PHE A 70 3.80 -7.49 -9.45
C PHE A 70 4.79 -7.52 -8.27
N PRO A 71 5.77 -8.43 -8.27
CA PRO A 71 6.74 -8.51 -7.18
C PRO A 71 7.84 -7.45 -7.29
N TYR A 72 8.17 -6.81 -6.17
CA TYR A 72 9.26 -5.86 -6.05
C TYR A 72 10.25 -6.29 -4.96
N THR A 73 11.50 -6.46 -5.36
CA THR A 73 12.61 -6.68 -4.41
C THR A 73 13.39 -5.39 -4.21
N LEU A 74 13.59 -5.01 -2.95
CA LEU A 74 14.35 -3.82 -2.60
C LEU A 74 15.87 -4.10 -2.70
N LYS A 75 16.62 -3.14 -3.25
CA LYS A 75 18.09 -3.23 -3.29
C LYS A 75 18.71 -3.11 -1.89
N ASP A 76 18.10 -2.28 -1.06
CA ASP A 76 18.47 -2.07 0.34
C ASP A 76 17.18 -2.12 1.17
N LYS A 77 17.11 -3.11 2.06
CA LYS A 77 15.94 -3.35 2.92
C LYS A 77 15.72 -2.26 3.96
N TYR A 78 16.70 -1.39 4.19
CA TYR A 78 16.61 -0.26 5.11
C TYR A 78 16.24 1.05 4.39
N ASN A 79 16.39 1.11 3.06
CA ASN A 79 16.04 2.26 2.25
C ASN A 79 14.81 1.98 1.38
N TYR A 80 13.68 1.82 2.04
CA TYR A 80 12.38 1.57 1.41
C TYR A 80 11.62 2.86 1.07
N PRO A 81 10.69 2.80 0.09
CA PRO A 81 9.75 3.88 -0.19
C PRO A 81 8.96 4.29 1.05
N TYR A 82 8.73 5.59 1.20
CA TYR A 82 8.10 6.18 2.37
C TYR A 82 6.68 5.66 2.59
N ASP A 83 5.91 5.54 1.51
CA ASP A 83 4.56 4.99 1.50
C ASP A 83 4.56 3.52 1.93
N THR A 84 5.43 2.68 1.36
CA THR A 84 5.58 1.27 1.80
C THR A 84 5.93 1.18 3.29
N GLY A 85 6.74 2.11 3.80
CA GLY A 85 7.05 2.24 5.23
C GLY A 85 5.84 2.62 6.10
N LEU A 86 4.93 3.46 5.60
CA LEU A 86 3.68 3.80 6.29
C LEU A 86 2.73 2.60 6.36
N LEU A 87 2.54 1.90 5.25
CA LEU A 87 1.67 0.71 5.17
C LEU A 87 2.19 -0.41 6.08
N SER A 88 3.51 -0.61 6.09
CA SER A 88 4.21 -1.54 6.99
C SER A 88 3.92 -1.24 8.46
N ARG A 89 4.03 0.04 8.87
CA ARG A 89 3.74 0.47 10.24
C ARG A 89 2.25 0.35 10.56
N LEU A 90 1.35 0.51 9.60
CA LEU A 90 -0.09 0.29 9.82
C LEU A 90 -0.41 -1.17 10.16
N GLY A 91 0.19 -2.12 9.44
CA GLY A 91 0.03 -3.55 9.75
C GLY A 91 0.56 -3.91 11.14
N LEU A 92 1.74 -3.41 11.50
CA LEU A 92 2.29 -3.58 12.85
C LEU A 92 1.40 -2.94 13.92
N HIS A 93 0.88 -1.75 13.65
CA HIS A 93 -0.04 -1.06 14.56
C HIS A 93 -1.33 -1.85 14.80
N CYS A 94 -1.93 -2.39 13.74
CA CYS A 94 -3.08 -3.31 13.86
C CYS A 94 -2.77 -4.48 14.79
N TYR A 95 -1.64 -5.15 14.54
CA TYR A 95 -1.24 -6.32 15.34
C TYR A 95 -0.94 -5.95 16.80
N ASN A 96 -0.23 -4.84 17.03
CA ASN A 96 0.09 -4.33 18.36
C ASN A 96 -1.18 -4.00 19.16
N LEU A 97 -2.17 -3.35 18.54
CA LEU A 97 -3.46 -3.09 19.17
C LEU A 97 -4.19 -4.37 19.56
N GLN A 98 -4.25 -5.36 18.65
CA GLN A 98 -5.00 -6.60 18.89
C GLN A 98 -4.32 -7.56 19.88
N LYS A 99 -2.99 -7.56 19.93
CA LYS A 99 -2.19 -8.50 20.74
C LYS A 99 -1.58 -7.88 21.98
N GLY A 100 -1.64 -6.56 22.13
CA GLY A 100 -0.98 -5.84 23.22
C GLY A 100 0.55 -5.92 23.15
N THR A 101 1.10 -6.02 21.93
CA THR A 101 2.56 -6.04 21.68
C THR A 101 3.10 -4.65 21.35
N ASN A 102 4.42 -4.50 21.26
CA ASN A 102 5.08 -3.26 20.85
C ASN A 102 6.16 -3.51 19.78
N LEU A 103 5.73 -4.08 18.65
CA LEU A 103 6.60 -4.36 17.51
C LEU A 103 6.87 -3.09 16.70
N GLU A 104 8.15 -2.82 16.41
CA GLU A 104 8.60 -1.68 15.61
C GLU A 104 9.24 -2.14 14.31
N LEU A 105 9.03 -1.37 13.23
CA LEU A 105 9.58 -1.66 11.91
C LEU A 105 11.10 -1.46 11.88
N VAL A 106 11.83 -2.46 11.37
CA VAL A 106 13.28 -2.41 11.18
C VAL A 106 13.67 -2.31 9.72
N ALA A 107 13.07 -3.16 8.88
CA ALA A 107 13.41 -3.27 7.47
C ALA A 107 12.24 -3.82 6.66
N ILE A 108 12.25 -3.57 5.35
CA ILE A 108 11.30 -4.15 4.39
C ILE A 108 12.08 -5.05 3.44
N ASN A 109 11.76 -6.34 3.42
CA ASN A 109 12.49 -7.31 2.61
C ASN A 109 12.04 -7.27 1.16
N LYS A 110 10.72 -7.21 0.97
CA LYS A 110 10.07 -7.14 -0.34
C LYS A 110 8.63 -6.67 -0.18
N PHE A 111 8.07 -6.21 -1.28
CA PHE A 111 6.64 -5.98 -1.39
C PHE A 111 6.16 -6.38 -2.77
N ASN A 112 4.91 -6.81 -2.88
CA ASN A 112 4.27 -7.01 -4.17
C ASN A 112 3.09 -6.05 -4.27
N SER A 113 2.80 -5.57 -5.47
CA SER A 113 1.68 -4.67 -5.70
C SER A 113 0.71 -5.29 -6.70
N GLU A 114 -0.58 -5.10 -6.47
CA GLU A 114 -1.65 -5.57 -7.34
C GLU A 114 -2.69 -4.47 -7.50
N LEU A 115 -3.22 -4.35 -8.72
CA LEU A 115 -4.29 -3.41 -9.03
C LEU A 115 -5.52 -4.21 -9.47
N HIS A 116 -6.47 -4.38 -8.56
CA HIS A 116 -7.70 -5.14 -8.80
C HIS A 116 -8.87 -4.52 -8.02
N GLY A 117 -9.58 -3.57 -8.62
CA GLY A 117 -10.66 -2.80 -7.95
C GLY A 117 -10.18 -1.84 -6.85
N SER A 118 -9.09 -2.19 -6.17
CA SER A 118 -8.31 -1.40 -5.23
C SER A 118 -6.81 -1.58 -5.52
N SER A 119 -5.94 -0.78 -4.87
CA SER A 119 -4.49 -1.00 -4.93
C SER A 119 -4.05 -1.78 -3.69
N LEU A 120 -3.66 -3.04 -3.89
CA LEU A 120 -3.20 -3.96 -2.86
C LEU A 120 -1.67 -3.96 -2.79
N GLU A 121 -1.14 -3.91 -1.56
CA GLU A 121 0.29 -3.95 -1.28
C GLU A 121 0.58 -5.08 -0.28
N TYR A 122 1.28 -6.10 -0.75
CA TYR A 122 1.67 -7.28 0.02
C TYR A 122 3.11 -7.11 0.51
N ILE A 123 3.30 -6.72 1.77
CA ILE A 123 4.60 -6.35 2.30
C ILE A 123 5.12 -7.41 3.26
N THR A 124 6.35 -7.89 3.02
CA THR A 124 7.10 -8.71 3.98
C THR A 124 8.20 -7.87 4.63
N LEU A 125 8.15 -7.75 5.95
CA LEU A 125 9.01 -6.86 6.73
C LEU A 125 9.66 -7.57 7.92
N GLU A 126 10.68 -6.93 8.48
CA GLU A 126 11.33 -7.27 9.74
C GLU A 126 10.89 -6.28 10.81
N ALA A 127 10.47 -6.80 11.95
CA ALA A 127 10.11 -6.01 13.12
C ALA A 127 10.90 -6.46 14.34
N ILE A 128 11.03 -5.59 15.33
CA ILE A 128 11.66 -5.91 16.61
C ILE A 128 10.69 -5.62 17.74
N ASP A 129 10.64 -6.50 18.73
CA ASP A 129 9.95 -6.21 19.98
C ASP A 129 10.92 -5.44 20.89
N THR A 130 10.57 -4.19 21.19
CA THR A 130 11.41 -3.29 22.00
C THR A 130 11.63 -3.77 23.43
N SER A 131 10.81 -4.70 23.93
CA SER A 131 10.94 -5.21 25.30
C SER A 131 12.03 -6.28 25.45
N ASN A 132 12.32 -7.04 24.39
CA ASN A 132 13.24 -8.18 24.42
C ASN A 132 14.28 -8.17 23.29
N ASN A 133 14.21 -7.18 22.40
CA ASN A 133 15.08 -7.00 21.24
C ASN A 133 15.08 -8.21 20.28
N PHE A 134 13.98 -8.98 20.26
CA PHE A 134 13.85 -10.17 19.41
C PHE A 134 13.31 -9.80 18.03
N PRO A 135 13.97 -10.25 16.94
CA PRO A 135 13.52 -9.97 15.59
C PRO A 135 12.38 -10.91 15.17
N TYR A 136 11.36 -10.34 14.55
CA TYR A 136 10.24 -11.05 13.97
C TYR A 136 10.16 -10.78 12.46
N SER A 137 9.83 -11.81 11.69
CA SER A 137 9.35 -11.61 10.32
C SER A 137 7.84 -11.40 10.35
N PHE A 138 7.37 -10.40 9.64
CA PHE A 138 5.97 -9.98 9.63
C PHE A 138 5.49 -9.79 8.19
N GLN A 139 4.19 -9.99 7.99
CA GLN A 139 3.52 -9.84 6.70
C GLN A 139 2.26 -8.98 6.87
N THR A 140 2.12 -7.97 6.00
CA THR A 140 0.91 -7.16 5.91
C THR A 140 0.41 -7.00 4.48
N CYS A 141 -0.89 -7.17 4.27
CA CYS A 141 -1.58 -6.83 3.02
C CYS A 141 -2.43 -5.60 3.28
N VAL A 142 -2.22 -4.54 2.50
CA VAL A 142 -2.96 -3.28 2.65
C VAL A 142 -3.66 -2.91 1.36
N ALA A 143 -4.98 -2.75 1.42
CA ALA A 143 -5.83 -2.28 0.34
C ALA A 143 -6.01 -0.76 0.46
N LYS A 144 -5.61 -0.04 -0.58
CA LYS A 144 -5.86 1.41 -0.74
C LYS A 144 -7.09 1.58 -1.62
N ASP A 145 -8.06 2.36 -1.13
CA ASP A 145 -9.21 2.73 -1.93
C ASP A 145 -8.80 3.73 -3.01
N ILE A 146 -9.27 3.48 -4.24
CA ILE A 146 -8.93 4.31 -5.41
C ILE A 146 -9.83 5.56 -5.45
N ALA A 147 -11.07 5.45 -4.98
CA ALA A 147 -12.06 6.52 -5.04
C ALA A 147 -13.03 6.42 -3.84
N PRO A 148 -12.55 6.72 -2.62
CA PRO A 148 -13.40 6.71 -1.43
C PRO A 148 -14.53 7.74 -1.56
N GLU A 149 -15.76 7.34 -1.23
CA GLU A 149 -16.93 8.21 -1.33
C GLU A 149 -17.08 9.15 -0.12
N GLU A 150 -16.69 8.67 1.07
CA GLU A 150 -16.99 9.32 2.36
C GLU A 150 -15.82 10.05 3.00
N ALA A 151 -14.61 9.93 2.41
CA ALA A 151 -13.36 10.54 2.87
C ALA A 151 -12.49 10.90 1.66
N SER A 152 -11.47 11.75 1.87
CA SER A 152 -10.50 12.09 0.82
C SER A 152 -9.55 10.93 0.52
N PHE A 153 -9.28 10.08 1.52
CA PHE A 153 -8.43 8.90 1.39
C PHE A 153 -8.90 7.82 2.36
N ALA A 154 -8.87 6.56 1.91
CA ALA A 154 -9.16 5.42 2.75
C ALA A 154 -8.24 4.24 2.42
N LEU A 155 -7.86 3.51 3.45
CA LEU A 155 -7.12 2.26 3.33
C LEU A 155 -7.48 1.32 4.47
N HIS A 156 -7.29 0.03 4.26
CA HIS A 156 -7.43 -0.97 5.30
C HIS A 156 -6.45 -2.11 5.13
N THR A 157 -6.12 -2.77 6.23
CA THR A 157 -5.34 -4.01 6.20
C THR A 157 -6.27 -5.20 6.01
N GLU A 158 -5.95 -6.07 5.06
CA GLU A 158 -6.60 -7.39 4.94
C GLU A 158 -5.83 -8.47 5.71
N ILE A 159 -4.52 -8.26 5.89
CA ILE A 159 -3.66 -9.19 6.62
C ILE A 159 -2.67 -8.36 7.43
N SER A 160 -2.52 -8.71 8.71
CA SER A 160 -1.44 -8.19 9.57
C SER A 160 -1.04 -9.27 10.57
N ARG A 161 0.06 -9.99 10.29
CA ARG A 161 0.47 -11.15 11.10
C ARG A 161 1.97 -11.38 11.11
N LEU A 162 2.45 -12.09 12.13
CA LEU A 162 3.77 -12.73 12.09
C LEU A 162 3.82 -13.71 10.92
N LYS A 163 4.95 -13.75 10.21
CA LYS A 163 5.17 -14.66 9.09
C LYS A 163 5.18 -16.10 9.61
N VAL A 164 4.29 -16.92 9.08
CA VAL A 164 4.16 -18.33 9.45
C VAL A 164 5.16 -19.18 8.65
N PRO A 165 6.01 -20.00 9.31
CA PRO A 165 6.91 -20.91 8.62
C PRO A 165 6.15 -21.85 7.67
N PRO A 166 6.72 -22.24 6.51
CA PRO A 166 6.06 -23.13 5.55
C PRO A 166 5.60 -24.48 6.13
N ALA A 167 6.28 -24.96 7.18
CA ALA A 167 5.97 -26.25 7.82
C ALA A 167 4.72 -26.23 8.72
N CYS A 168 4.16 -25.05 9.01
CA CYS A 168 2.97 -24.92 9.85
C CYS A 168 1.69 -24.86 9.00
N PRO A 169 0.59 -25.50 9.42
CA PRO A 169 -0.70 -25.38 8.75
C PRO A 169 -1.11 -23.90 8.65
N ARG A 170 -1.39 -23.43 7.43
CA ARG A 170 -1.95 -22.09 7.21
C ARG A 170 -3.47 -22.21 7.12
N THR A 171 -4.16 -21.47 7.98
CA THR A 171 -5.57 -21.16 7.74
C THR A 171 -5.62 -20.01 6.75
N THR A 172 -6.44 -20.13 5.71
CA THR A 172 -6.70 -19.01 4.80
C THR A 172 -7.18 -17.82 5.63
N PRO A 173 -6.51 -16.66 5.55
CA PRO A 173 -6.94 -15.49 6.26
C PRO A 173 -8.30 -15.05 5.72
N GLU A 174 -9.23 -14.73 6.61
CA GLU A 174 -10.43 -14.00 6.22
C GLU A 174 -9.98 -12.58 5.87
N ARG A 175 -10.19 -12.16 4.62
CA ARG A 175 -9.76 -10.86 4.09
C ARG A 175 -10.91 -9.88 4.01
N ARG A 176 -12.14 -10.38 4.02
CA ARG A 176 -13.33 -9.55 3.83
C ARG A 176 -13.55 -8.66 5.04
N TRP A 177 -13.66 -7.37 4.80
CA TRP A 177 -14.10 -6.42 5.82
C TRP A 177 -15.57 -6.66 6.20
N ILE A 178 -15.86 -6.74 7.49
CA ILE A 178 -17.22 -6.91 8.03
C ILE A 178 -17.76 -5.55 8.45
N ASP A 179 -18.41 -4.83 7.52
CA ASP A 179 -18.92 -3.48 7.80
C ASP A 179 -19.98 -3.50 8.91
N GLU A 180 -20.79 -4.55 8.98
CA GLU A 180 -21.85 -4.71 9.97
C GLU A 180 -21.34 -4.80 11.42
N ALA A 181 -20.06 -5.13 11.62
CA ALA A 181 -19.42 -5.17 12.93
C ALA A 181 -18.99 -3.79 13.45
N VAL A 182 -18.90 -2.80 12.55
CA VAL A 182 -18.57 -1.42 12.91
C VAL A 182 -19.85 -0.68 13.31
N ASP A 183 -19.79 0.08 14.40
CA ASP A 183 -20.93 0.89 14.85
C ASP A 183 -21.21 2.05 13.89
N ASP A 184 -22.48 2.34 13.63
CA ASP A 184 -22.92 3.41 12.72
C ASP A 184 -22.37 4.80 13.10
N PHE A 185 -22.02 5.02 14.38
CA PHE A 185 -21.34 6.24 14.82
C PHE A 185 -20.02 6.49 14.07
N TYR A 186 -19.33 5.42 13.65
CA TYR A 186 -18.05 5.49 12.94
C TYR A 186 -18.20 5.24 11.43
N LYS A 187 -19.38 5.52 10.85
CA LYS A 187 -19.66 5.34 9.43
C LYS A 187 -20.11 6.63 8.75
N GLY A 188 -20.24 6.57 7.43
CA GLY A 188 -20.70 7.68 6.59
C GLY A 188 -19.68 8.80 6.47
N LYS A 189 -20.12 9.99 6.05
CA LYS A 189 -19.24 11.10 5.73
C LYS A 189 -18.32 11.50 6.87
N MET A 190 -17.06 11.78 6.56
CA MET A 190 -16.10 12.32 7.51
C MET A 190 -16.63 13.61 8.16
N PRO A 191 -16.47 13.77 9.49
CA PRO A 191 -16.86 14.99 10.17
C PRO A 191 -15.96 16.15 9.72
N THR A 192 -16.40 17.39 9.92
CA THR A 192 -15.62 18.58 9.55
C THR A 192 -14.91 19.18 10.75
N TRP A 193 -13.75 19.81 10.54
CA TRP A 193 -12.97 20.38 11.64
C TRP A 193 -13.74 21.42 12.46
N SER A 194 -14.63 22.18 11.82
CA SER A 194 -15.48 23.19 12.45
C SER A 194 -16.48 22.65 13.48
N THR A 195 -16.73 21.34 13.54
CA THR A 195 -17.69 20.77 14.50
C THR A 195 -17.07 20.48 15.87
N ILE A 196 -15.75 20.53 16.00
CA ILE A 196 -15.02 20.16 17.23
C ILE A 196 -15.57 20.86 18.47
N ASP A 197 -15.81 22.17 18.40
CA ASP A 197 -16.26 22.96 19.55
C ASP A 197 -17.68 22.61 20.02
N ASN A 198 -18.46 21.92 19.17
CA ASN A 198 -19.83 21.49 19.45
C ASN A 198 -19.92 20.01 19.84
N LEU A 199 -18.80 19.29 19.91
CA LEU A 199 -18.80 17.87 20.26
C LEU A 199 -19.18 17.68 21.74
N PRO A 200 -19.93 16.61 22.08
CA PRO A 200 -20.23 16.27 23.47
C PRO A 200 -18.94 16.06 24.28
N LYS A 201 -18.80 16.80 25.38
CA LYS A 201 -17.56 16.79 26.20
C LYS A 201 -17.26 15.41 26.78
N GLU A 202 -18.28 14.58 26.95
CA GLU A 202 -18.17 13.22 27.49
C GLU A 202 -17.58 12.23 26.47
N GLN A 203 -17.66 12.56 25.17
CA GLN A 203 -17.15 11.71 24.08
C GLN A 203 -15.71 12.06 23.70
N VAL A 204 -15.30 13.30 23.96
CA VAL A 204 -14.01 13.84 23.53
C VAL A 204 -12.98 13.85 24.64
N TYR A 205 -11.72 13.68 24.26
CA TYR A 205 -10.57 13.89 25.13
C TYR A 205 -9.47 14.61 24.35
N GLU A 206 -8.94 15.69 24.92
CA GLU A 206 -7.78 16.40 24.37
C GLU A 206 -6.49 15.84 24.99
N LEU A 207 -5.65 15.28 24.12
CA LEU A 207 -4.43 14.60 24.53
C LEU A 207 -3.41 15.59 25.07
N GLN A 208 -2.73 15.17 26.13
CA GLN A 208 -1.59 15.88 26.69
C GLN A 208 -0.29 15.39 26.05
N GLU A 209 0.78 16.17 26.22
CA GLU A 209 2.11 15.82 25.70
C GLU A 209 2.58 14.43 26.17
N SER A 210 2.28 14.06 27.43
CA SER A 210 2.58 12.73 27.96
C SER A 210 1.87 11.62 27.21
N ASP A 211 0.62 11.84 26.77
CA ASP A 211 -0.12 10.84 26.00
C ASP A 211 0.52 10.64 24.63
N LEU A 212 0.98 11.72 23.98
CA LEU A 212 1.67 11.67 22.70
C LEU A 212 3.01 10.93 22.80
N GLN A 213 3.75 11.14 23.88
CA GLN A 213 5.01 10.44 24.16
C GLN A 213 4.80 8.95 24.43
N GLU A 214 3.77 8.59 25.20
CA GLU A 214 3.40 7.19 25.49
C GLU A 214 2.81 6.48 24.25
N ASN A 215 2.24 7.22 23.31
CA ASN A 215 1.52 6.68 22.15
C ASN A 215 2.09 7.21 20.83
N GLN A 216 3.35 6.87 20.56
CA GLN A 216 4.05 7.32 19.34
C GLN A 216 3.34 6.91 18.04
N TRP A 217 2.50 5.88 18.07
CA TRP A 217 1.65 5.50 16.94
C TRP A 217 0.70 6.62 16.49
N ILE A 218 0.39 7.62 17.32
CA ILE A 218 -0.42 8.78 16.93
C ILE A 218 0.26 9.56 15.79
N HIS A 219 1.60 9.63 15.80
CA HIS A 219 2.34 10.24 14.68
C HIS A 219 2.05 9.53 13.36
N LEU A 220 1.80 8.22 13.36
CA LEU A 220 1.47 7.46 12.16
C LEU A 220 0.22 8.05 11.45
N TYR A 221 -0.80 8.47 12.20
CA TYR A 221 -2.04 9.01 11.62
C TYR A 221 -1.83 10.38 11.00
N ALA A 222 -1.06 11.24 11.66
CA ALA A 222 -0.66 12.52 11.10
C ALA A 222 0.24 12.34 9.87
N GLU A 223 1.15 11.38 9.90
CA GLU A 223 2.01 11.06 8.77
C GLU A 223 1.22 10.53 7.56
N PHE A 224 0.16 9.74 7.77
CA PHE A 224 -0.75 9.33 6.70
C PHE A 224 -1.48 10.53 6.08
N ALA A 225 -2.03 11.41 6.91
CA ALA A 225 -2.70 12.63 6.45
C ALA A 225 -1.75 13.55 5.65
N PHE A 226 -0.53 13.74 6.17
CA PHE A 226 0.50 14.54 5.51
C PHE A 226 0.98 13.89 4.21
N HIS A 227 1.16 12.56 4.19
CA HIS A 227 1.53 11.82 3.00
C HIS A 227 0.48 11.93 1.90
N PHE A 228 -0.79 11.73 2.25
CA PHE A 228 -1.90 11.85 1.31
C PHE A 228 -1.96 13.25 0.69
N ARG A 229 -1.77 14.31 1.49
CA ARG A 229 -1.75 15.69 0.98
C ARG A 229 -0.66 15.92 -0.07
N TRP A 230 0.44 15.18 0.03
CA TRP A 230 1.65 15.35 -0.78
C TRP A 230 2.11 14.07 -1.48
N LEU A 231 1.17 13.26 -1.99
CA LEU A 231 1.46 11.97 -2.66
C LEU A 231 2.59 12.08 -3.69
N GLY A 232 2.62 13.17 -4.47
CA GLY A 232 3.64 13.41 -5.50
C GLY A 232 5.07 13.64 -4.98
N CYS A 233 5.27 13.85 -3.68
CA CYS A 233 6.60 14.10 -3.11
C CYS A 233 7.34 12.80 -2.76
N GLY A 234 6.63 11.67 -2.58
CA GLY A 234 7.21 10.37 -2.25
C GLY A 234 8.24 10.43 -1.12
N ASN A 235 9.43 9.85 -1.33
CA ASN A 235 10.50 9.80 -0.34
C ASN A 235 11.00 11.16 0.16
N ARG A 236 10.76 12.25 -0.57
CA ARG A 236 11.16 13.59 -0.10
C ARG A 236 10.41 14.00 1.16
N LEU A 237 9.27 13.36 1.47
CA LEU A 237 8.51 13.70 2.66
C LEU A 237 9.26 13.41 3.96
N LYS A 238 10.20 12.46 3.94
CA LYS A 238 11.05 12.13 5.10
C LYS A 238 11.82 13.34 5.64
N SER A 239 12.12 14.35 4.82
CA SER A 239 12.86 15.54 5.28
C SER A 239 12.02 16.52 6.11
N TYR A 240 10.68 16.38 6.10
CA TYR A 240 9.77 17.25 6.85
C TYR A 240 9.28 16.60 8.15
N LEU A 241 9.85 15.45 8.53
CA LEU A 241 9.56 14.74 9.77
C LEU A 241 10.61 15.09 10.85
N PRO A 242 10.30 14.89 12.15
CA PRO A 242 8.99 14.51 12.69
C PRO A 242 7.96 15.65 12.57
N LEU A 243 6.68 15.28 12.59
CA LEU A 243 5.59 16.26 12.66
C LEU A 243 5.43 16.77 14.10
N GLU A 244 5.31 18.07 14.26
CA GLU A 244 5.10 18.74 15.55
C GLU A 244 3.59 18.92 15.77
N PHE A 245 3.06 18.27 16.81
CA PHE A 245 1.66 18.42 17.19
C PHE A 245 1.41 19.74 17.92
N LYS A 246 0.33 20.40 17.55
CA LYS A 246 -0.21 21.54 18.29
C LYS A 246 -1.43 21.15 19.10
N LYS A 247 -2.28 20.28 18.54
CA LYS A 247 -3.51 19.83 19.19
C LYS A 247 -3.91 18.46 18.68
N VAL A 248 -4.26 17.55 19.58
CA VAL A 248 -4.87 16.26 19.22
C VAL A 248 -6.07 16.00 20.11
N ILE A 249 -7.24 15.80 19.49
CA ILE A 249 -8.47 15.39 20.17
C ILE A 249 -8.86 14.01 19.67
N ILE A 250 -9.21 13.13 20.59
CA ILE A 250 -9.85 11.84 20.28
C ILE A 250 -11.33 11.90 20.65
N GLN A 251 -12.18 11.37 19.78
CA GLN A 251 -13.60 11.17 20.01
C GLN A 251 -13.94 9.68 19.94
N THR A 252 -14.63 9.18 20.95
CA THR A 252 -15.20 7.83 20.97
C THR A 252 -16.69 7.88 21.29
N LYS A 253 -17.42 6.83 20.91
CA LYS A 253 -18.86 6.70 21.18
C LYS A 253 -19.14 6.59 22.69
N GLU A 254 -18.29 5.87 23.41
CA GLU A 254 -18.45 5.57 24.83
C GLU A 254 -18.33 6.86 25.68
N SER A 255 -19.35 7.11 26.51
CA SER A 255 -19.51 8.34 27.27
C SER A 255 -18.79 8.30 28.62
N GLY A 256 -17.95 9.30 28.88
CA GLY A 256 -17.70 9.96 30.18
C GLY A 256 -17.05 9.17 31.34
N GLU A 257 -17.30 7.88 31.48
CA GLU A 257 -16.77 7.05 32.59
C GLU A 257 -15.40 6.44 32.26
N GLU A 258 -15.04 6.39 30.98
CA GLU A 258 -13.77 5.85 30.54
C GLU A 258 -12.63 6.84 30.75
N SER A 259 -11.58 6.37 31.43
CA SER A 259 -10.34 7.15 31.52
C SER A 259 -9.78 7.45 30.12
N PRO A 260 -9.06 8.56 29.93
CA PRO A 260 -8.40 8.89 28.67
C PRO A 260 -7.60 7.75 28.02
N ARG A 261 -6.94 6.95 28.86
CA ARG A 261 -6.15 5.78 28.43
C ARG A 261 -7.01 4.68 27.79
N MET A 262 -8.27 4.55 28.19
CA MET A 262 -9.19 3.60 27.59
C MET A 262 -9.64 4.08 26.20
N LYS A 263 -9.92 5.38 26.04
CA LYS A 263 -10.24 5.97 24.73
C LYS A 263 -9.12 5.76 23.70
N LEU A 264 -7.86 5.91 24.11
CA LEU A 264 -6.69 5.66 23.24
C LEU A 264 -6.61 4.21 22.74
N LYS A 265 -7.04 3.26 23.59
CA LYS A 265 -7.07 1.81 23.31
C LYS A 265 -8.35 1.34 22.63
N ALA A 266 -9.36 2.20 22.47
CA ALA A 266 -10.62 1.83 21.85
C ALA A 266 -10.39 1.33 20.41
N ASN A 267 -11.07 0.29 19.96
CA ASN A 267 -10.88 -0.18 18.58
C ASN A 267 -11.27 0.90 17.56
N ASN A 268 -12.35 1.62 17.84
CA ASN A 268 -12.93 2.62 16.95
C ASN A 268 -12.82 4.02 17.57
N ALA A 269 -12.28 4.97 16.83
CA ALA A 269 -12.09 6.34 17.29
C ALA A 269 -11.97 7.31 16.12
N ILE A 270 -12.32 8.57 16.36
CA ILE A 270 -12.06 9.69 15.44
C ILE A 270 -11.03 10.60 16.07
N PHE A 271 -10.00 10.94 15.31
CA PHE A 271 -8.89 11.79 15.72
C PHE A 271 -8.94 13.10 14.96
N TYR A 272 -8.88 14.21 15.69
CA TYR A 272 -8.73 15.56 15.15
C TYR A 272 -7.35 16.06 15.52
N MET A 273 -6.51 16.29 14.52
CA MET A 273 -5.08 16.53 14.69
C MET A 273 -4.69 17.85 14.01
N SER A 274 -4.08 18.77 14.75
CA SER A 274 -3.38 19.93 14.19
C SER A 274 -1.89 19.74 14.37
N PHE A 275 -1.14 19.90 13.29
CA PHE A 275 0.30 19.71 13.28
C PHE A 275 0.99 20.53 12.17
N LYS A 276 2.31 20.64 12.26
CA LYS A 276 3.16 21.18 11.20
C LYS A 276 4.37 20.27 10.97
N GLY A 277 4.93 20.31 9.78
CA GLY A 277 6.19 19.62 9.47
C GLY A 277 7.42 20.43 9.88
N ASN A 278 8.59 19.79 9.82
CA ASN A 278 9.88 20.47 9.85
C ASN A 278 10.13 21.19 8.52
N GLY A 279 9.42 22.30 8.31
CA GLY A 279 9.22 22.93 7.01
C GLY A 279 8.11 22.27 6.21
N ASP A 280 7.94 22.70 4.96
CA ASP A 280 6.82 22.29 4.12
C ASP A 280 7.22 22.12 2.66
N PRO A 281 6.66 21.15 1.92
CA PRO A 281 6.87 21.02 0.47
C PRO A 281 6.54 22.28 -0.33
N SER A 282 5.57 23.09 0.12
CA SER A 282 5.22 24.38 -0.50
C SER A 282 6.18 25.52 -0.16
N ARG A 283 7.14 25.28 0.76
CA ARG A 283 8.09 26.27 1.33
C ARG A 283 7.45 27.40 2.12
N LYS A 284 6.20 27.22 2.55
CA LYS A 284 5.50 28.13 3.45
C LYS A 284 5.38 27.50 4.83
N ASP A 285 5.23 28.32 5.87
CA ASP A 285 4.85 27.82 7.18
C ASP A 285 3.35 27.51 7.16
N VAL A 286 3.00 26.22 7.17
CA VAL A 286 1.63 25.71 7.01
C VAL A 286 1.29 24.83 8.19
N GLU A 287 0.19 25.15 8.85
CA GLU A 287 -0.43 24.31 9.87
C GLU A 287 -1.49 23.44 9.21
N TYR A 288 -1.38 22.13 9.38
CA TYR A 288 -2.31 21.15 8.85
C TYR A 288 -3.37 20.81 9.87
N GLN A 289 -4.58 20.57 9.40
CA GLN A 289 -5.69 20.02 10.18
C GLN A 289 -6.13 18.72 9.54
N ALA A 290 -5.96 17.61 10.26
CA ALA A 290 -6.34 16.29 9.80
C ALA A 290 -7.43 15.68 10.66
N ILE A 291 -8.32 14.97 10.02
CA ILE A 291 -9.36 14.18 10.67
C ILE A 291 -9.12 12.74 10.23
N VAL A 292 -8.90 11.85 11.18
CA VAL A 292 -8.63 10.45 10.92
C VAL A 292 -9.63 9.60 11.67
N ARG A 293 -10.42 8.81 10.95
CA ARG A 293 -11.31 7.82 11.53
C ARG A 293 -10.64 6.46 11.47
N ARG A 294 -10.44 5.85 12.65
CA ARG A 294 -9.98 4.48 12.81
C ARG A 294 -11.18 3.59 13.08
N THR A 295 -11.29 2.51 12.33
CA THR A 295 -12.25 1.43 12.60
C THR A 295 -11.59 0.07 12.56
N MET A 296 -12.14 -0.88 13.32
CA MET A 296 -11.81 -2.31 13.29
C MET A 296 -13.13 -3.10 13.32
N ASP A 297 -13.22 -4.12 12.48
CA ASP A 297 -14.40 -4.98 12.31
C ASP A 297 -14.40 -6.21 13.24
N GLY A 298 -13.41 -6.29 14.14
CA GLY A 298 -13.22 -7.42 15.05
C GLY A 298 -12.45 -8.61 14.45
N MET A 299 -12.14 -8.58 13.15
CA MET A 299 -11.37 -9.63 12.50
C MET A 299 -9.87 -9.48 12.77
N PRO A 300 -9.11 -10.59 12.93
CA PRO A 300 -7.67 -10.53 13.14
C PRO A 300 -6.95 -9.87 11.96
N GLY A 301 -6.09 -8.91 12.26
CA GLY A 301 -5.27 -8.23 11.27
C GLY A 301 -6.00 -7.18 10.43
N HIS A 302 -7.23 -6.80 10.80
CA HIS A 302 -8.04 -5.77 10.14
C HIS A 302 -8.03 -4.45 10.93
N ILE A 303 -7.58 -3.39 10.27
CA ILE A 303 -7.75 -2.00 10.68
C ILE A 303 -8.04 -1.17 9.43
N ARG A 304 -8.96 -0.22 9.52
CA ARG A 304 -9.25 0.76 8.46
C ARG A 304 -8.95 2.17 8.97
N LEU A 305 -8.33 2.96 8.10
CA LEU A 305 -8.14 4.39 8.28
C LEU A 305 -8.84 5.14 7.14
N GLU A 306 -9.65 6.11 7.51
CA GLU A 306 -10.25 7.08 6.61
C GLU A 306 -9.79 8.47 7.04
N LEU A 307 -9.42 9.31 6.09
CA LEU A 307 -8.76 10.56 6.42
C LEU A 307 -9.04 11.70 5.47
N ASP A 308 -9.19 12.87 6.08
CA ASP A 308 -9.25 14.18 5.44
C ASP A 308 -8.09 15.03 5.99
N CYS A 309 -7.44 15.79 5.10
CA CYS A 309 -6.37 16.71 5.49
C CYS A 309 -6.56 18.07 4.82
N LEU A 310 -6.69 19.09 5.66
CA LEU A 310 -6.81 20.50 5.30
C LEU A 310 -5.49 21.22 5.59
N SER A 311 -5.22 22.30 4.86
CA SER A 311 -4.02 23.15 4.94
C SER A 311 -4.39 24.62 4.83
#